data_AF-A0A9E5SYS7-F1
#
_entry.id   AF-A0A9E5SYS7-F1
#
_cell.length_a   1.000
_cell.length_b   1.000
_cell.length_c   1.000
_cell.angle_alpha   90.00
_cell.angle_beta   90.00
_cell.angle_gamma   90.00
#
_symmetry.space_group_name_H-M   'P 1'
#
loop_
_entity.id
_entity.type
_entity.pdbx_description
1 polymer ?
#
loop_
_entity_poly.entity_id
_entity_poly.type
_entity_poly.pdbx_seq_one_letter_code
_entity_poly.pdbx_strand_id
1 'polypeptide(L)'
;MDEKMIAPCGMNCSLCIAYQFKQNDLNKRGFHKKYCPGCIPRGENCMHMADACESLAKGGIRFCFECESFPCKRLKALDKRYRTKYHMSMIENLNCINEFGMEEFLKQERDKWRCTECGATICCHNGLCLTCNIDTLVHNNKYRWETDNKKPETEVTGSTEQLLRNPDIKPSGDVIAKALGEANSAYVKFIDELSNHNIEPVWHYYNDGKAWLAKGLYKRTGVRGGKKETTVFWLSVWNGFFKVTFYIPSKARADVLSLPLDNEVKLMIANSGQMGKLKYFPLVFDLCSDEKFKAVFMLADFRKSIK
;
A
#
# COMPACT_ATOMS: atom_id res chain seq x y z
N MET A 1 -19.40 22.13 -0.56
CA MET A 1 -18.88 22.21 0.81
C MET A 1 -19.51 23.41 1.49
N ASP A 2 -19.68 23.35 2.81
CA ASP A 2 -20.42 24.34 3.61
C ASP A 2 -19.50 24.89 4.71
N GLU A 3 -19.55 26.21 4.95
CA GLU A 3 -18.82 26.89 6.01
C GLU A 3 -19.06 26.26 7.40
N LYS A 4 -20.28 25.77 7.66
CA LYS A 4 -20.63 25.09 8.91
C LYS A 4 -19.82 23.81 9.12
N MET A 5 -19.17 23.29 8.09
CA MET A 5 -18.29 22.13 8.20
C MET A 5 -16.85 22.50 8.55
N ILE A 6 -16.49 23.78 8.62
CA ILE A 6 -15.12 24.22 8.90
C ILE A 6 -14.95 24.47 10.40
N ALA A 7 -14.21 23.57 11.04
CA ALA A 7 -13.94 23.61 12.48
C ALA A 7 -13.05 24.81 12.86
N PRO A 8 -13.06 25.24 14.14
CA PRO A 8 -12.21 26.34 14.59
C PRO A 8 -10.71 26.12 14.36
N CYS A 9 -10.27 24.85 14.35
CA CYS A 9 -8.89 24.49 14.08
C CYS A 9 -8.53 24.40 12.58
N GLY A 10 -9.41 24.81 11.65
CA GLY A 10 -9.17 24.72 10.20
C GLY A 10 -9.49 23.38 9.56
N MET A 11 -9.95 22.40 10.35
CA MET A 11 -10.39 21.10 9.81
C MET A 11 -11.67 21.29 8.99
N ASN A 12 -11.65 20.89 7.72
CA ASN A 12 -12.87 20.68 6.95
C ASN A 12 -13.49 19.33 7.33
N CYS A 13 -14.45 19.35 8.25
CA CYS A 13 -15.08 18.14 8.77
C CYS A 13 -15.82 17.33 7.70
N SER A 14 -16.15 17.92 6.53
CA SER A 14 -16.77 17.17 5.43
C SER A 14 -15.85 16.12 4.79
N LEU A 15 -14.53 16.28 4.98
CA LEU A 15 -13.52 15.31 4.55
C LEU A 15 -13.32 14.16 5.54
N CYS A 16 -13.84 14.29 6.76
CA CYS A 16 -13.61 13.33 7.83
C CYS A 16 -14.37 12.03 7.58
N ILE A 17 -13.72 10.91 7.87
CA ILE A 17 -14.27 9.57 7.66
C ILE A 17 -15.49 9.34 8.53
N ALA A 18 -15.48 9.80 9.78
CA ALA A 18 -16.61 9.67 10.69
C ALA A 18 -17.84 10.50 10.24
N TYR A 19 -17.61 11.59 9.52
CA TYR A 19 -18.68 12.39 8.92
C TYR A 19 -19.21 11.71 7.67
N GLN A 20 -18.35 11.34 6.72
CA GLN A 20 -18.81 10.69 5.49
C GLN A 20 -19.47 9.33 5.74
N PHE A 21 -19.00 8.56 6.72
CA PHE A 21 -19.66 7.32 7.16
C PHE A 21 -21.09 7.57 7.65
N LYS A 22 -21.32 8.68 8.35
CA LYS A 22 -22.66 9.09 8.77
C LYS A 22 -23.53 9.42 7.55
N GLN A 23 -23.00 10.17 6.58
CA GLN A 23 -23.78 10.62 5.43
C GLN A 23 -24.23 9.47 4.53
N ASN A 24 -23.39 8.45 4.36
CA ASN A 24 -23.66 7.29 3.51
C ASN A 24 -24.14 6.06 4.32
N ASP A 25 -24.35 6.21 5.63
CA ASP A 25 -24.70 5.14 6.58
C ASP A 25 -23.89 3.84 6.38
N LEU A 26 -22.57 3.98 6.29
CA LEU A 26 -21.69 2.90 5.85
C LEU A 26 -21.58 1.75 6.84
N ASN A 27 -22.03 1.91 8.09
CA ASN A 27 -22.09 0.76 9.02
C ASN A 27 -22.99 -0.37 8.50
N LYS A 28 -23.95 -0.08 7.61
CA LYS A 28 -24.74 -1.11 6.88
C LYS A 28 -23.89 -2.05 6.03
N ARG A 29 -22.65 -1.66 5.69
CA ARG A 29 -21.68 -2.47 4.93
C ARG A 29 -20.74 -3.27 5.84
N GLY A 30 -21.13 -3.53 7.10
CA GLY A 30 -20.35 -4.35 8.04
C GLY A 30 -19.29 -3.58 8.84
N PHE A 31 -19.35 -2.25 8.85
CA PHE A 31 -18.47 -1.43 9.68
C PHE A 31 -19.11 -1.11 11.03
N HIS A 32 -18.26 -0.88 12.03
CA HIS A 32 -18.67 -0.43 13.37
C HIS A 32 -17.93 0.86 13.73
N LYS A 33 -18.28 1.96 13.06
CA LYS A 33 -17.67 3.29 13.30
C LYS A 33 -18.64 4.22 14.03
N LYS A 34 -18.09 5.04 14.93
CA LYS A 34 -18.82 6.15 15.55
C LYS A 34 -19.04 7.26 14.51
N TYR A 35 -20.29 7.67 14.34
CA TYR A 35 -20.66 8.78 13.47
C TYR A 35 -20.35 10.13 14.13
N CYS A 36 -19.94 11.10 13.32
CA CYS A 36 -19.64 12.46 13.77
C CYS A 36 -20.37 13.48 12.86
N PRO A 37 -21.19 14.39 13.41
CA PRO A 37 -21.86 15.41 12.60
C PRO A 37 -20.94 16.57 12.17
N GLY A 38 -19.70 16.63 12.68
CA GLY A 38 -18.77 17.74 12.48
C GLY A 38 -18.61 18.59 13.75
N CYS A 39 -17.57 19.42 13.83
CA CYS A 39 -17.27 20.17 15.06
C CYS A 39 -18.32 21.23 15.38
N ILE A 40 -18.73 22.06 14.40
CA ILE A 40 -19.76 23.08 14.61
C ILE A 40 -21.16 22.46 14.67
N PRO A 41 -21.56 21.55 13.75
CA PRO A 41 -22.93 21.00 13.76
C PRO A 41 -23.25 20.13 14.98
N ARG A 42 -22.24 19.66 15.73
CA ARG A 42 -22.45 18.96 17.00
C ARG A 42 -23.12 19.85 18.06
N GLY A 43 -23.00 21.18 17.94
CA GLY A 43 -23.55 22.12 18.92
C GLY A 43 -22.77 22.16 20.24
N GLU A 44 -21.57 21.57 20.27
CA GLU A 44 -20.69 21.54 21.43
C GLU A 44 -19.35 22.18 21.06
N ASN A 45 -18.74 22.85 22.03
CA ASN A 45 -17.39 23.37 21.94
C ASN A 45 -16.36 22.26 21.67
N CYS A 46 -15.09 22.62 21.45
CA CYS A 46 -14.09 21.68 20.96
C CYS A 46 -13.76 20.56 21.94
N MET A 47 -14.43 19.41 21.85
CA MET A 47 -14.16 18.24 22.70
C MET A 47 -12.75 17.67 22.56
N HIS A 48 -12.04 17.97 21.47
CA HIS A 48 -10.71 17.39 21.22
C HIS A 48 -9.56 18.23 21.77
N MET A 49 -9.81 19.52 22.07
CA MET A 49 -8.81 20.43 22.63
C MET A 49 -9.27 21.13 23.90
N ALA A 50 -10.50 20.93 24.36
CA ALA A 50 -11.07 21.62 25.51
C ALA A 50 -10.17 21.56 26.75
N ASP A 51 -9.63 20.38 27.08
CA ASP A 51 -8.80 20.17 28.27
C ASP A 51 -7.49 20.98 28.27
N ALA A 52 -7.06 21.49 27.11
CA ALA A 52 -5.77 22.16 26.93
C ALA A 52 -5.87 23.52 26.24
N CYS A 53 -7.07 23.99 25.93
CA CYS A 53 -7.29 25.27 25.26
C CYS A 53 -8.63 25.86 25.70
N GLU A 54 -8.57 26.80 26.63
CA GLU A 54 -9.74 27.43 27.25
C GLU A 54 -10.61 28.17 26.23
N SER A 55 -10.01 28.92 25.29
CA SER A 55 -10.76 29.63 24.24
C SER A 55 -11.62 28.68 23.41
N LEU A 56 -11.10 27.50 23.06
CA LEU A 56 -11.86 26.49 22.33
C LEU A 56 -12.84 25.72 23.21
N ALA A 57 -12.55 25.57 24.51
CA ALA A 57 -13.44 24.92 25.48
C ALA A 57 -14.70 25.75 25.75
N LYS A 58 -14.54 27.07 25.80
CA LYS A 58 -15.62 28.05 26.04
C LYS A 58 -16.25 28.60 24.76
N GLY A 59 -15.69 28.28 23.59
CA GLY A 59 -16.18 28.79 22.30
C GLY A 59 -15.90 30.30 22.12
N GLY A 60 -14.86 30.81 22.76
CA GLY A 60 -14.52 32.24 22.74
C GLY A 60 -13.85 32.72 21.45
N ILE A 61 -13.57 31.83 20.50
CA ILE A 61 -13.02 32.14 19.17
C ILE A 61 -13.75 31.32 18.11
N ARG A 62 -13.92 31.89 16.91
CA ARG A 62 -14.47 31.17 15.76
C ARG A 62 -13.38 30.39 15.03
N PHE A 63 -12.17 30.93 14.95
CA PHE A 63 -11.00 30.29 14.35
C PHE A 63 -9.75 30.45 15.19
N CYS A 64 -8.85 29.46 15.14
CA CYS A 64 -7.59 29.51 15.89
C CYS A 64 -6.65 30.64 15.43
N PHE A 65 -6.79 31.16 14.20
CA PHE A 65 -5.97 32.29 13.74
C PHE A 65 -6.31 33.61 14.45
N GLU A 66 -7.46 33.69 15.14
CA GLU A 66 -7.86 34.85 15.94
C GLU A 66 -7.06 34.94 17.26
N CYS A 67 -6.33 33.88 17.63
CA CYS A 67 -5.47 33.89 18.81
C CYS A 67 -4.11 34.53 18.53
N GLU A 68 -3.63 35.37 19.45
CA GLU A 68 -2.27 35.93 19.41
C GLU A 68 -1.16 34.86 19.37
N SER A 69 -1.42 33.69 19.96
CA SER A 69 -0.48 32.57 19.99
C SER A 69 -0.50 31.70 18.72
N PHE A 70 -1.23 32.08 17.68
CA PHE A 70 -1.32 31.33 16.44
C PHE A 70 -0.02 31.41 15.61
N PRO A 71 0.45 30.29 15.02
CA PRO A 71 0.05 28.91 15.28
C PRO A 71 0.66 28.36 16.58
N CYS A 72 -0.20 27.96 17.52
CA CYS A 72 0.25 27.48 18.83
C CYS A 72 0.85 26.07 18.75
N LYS A 73 1.60 25.65 19.78
CA LYS A 73 2.27 24.34 19.82
C LYS A 73 1.32 23.16 19.57
N ARG A 74 0.11 23.22 20.12
CA ARG A 74 -0.91 22.16 19.97
C ARG A 74 -1.43 22.08 18.54
N LEU A 75 -1.72 23.23 17.93
CA LEU A 75 -2.17 23.29 16.54
C LEU A 75 -1.09 22.80 15.59
N LYS A 76 0.17 23.21 15.79
CA LYS A 76 1.33 22.69 15.02
C LYS A 76 1.46 21.17 15.09
N ALA A 77 1.22 20.57 16.26
CA ALA A 77 1.24 19.12 16.42
C ALA A 77 0.07 18.42 15.71
N LEU A 78 -1.13 19.00 15.76
CA LEU A 78 -2.30 18.53 15.01
C LEU A 78 -2.04 18.60 13.50
N ASP A 79 -1.59 19.76 13.04
CA ASP A 79 -1.27 20.05 11.66
C ASP A 79 -0.23 19.08 11.10
N LYS A 80 0.91 18.92 11.79
CA LYS A 80 1.96 17.97 11.39
C LYS A 80 1.39 16.57 11.19
N ARG A 81 0.52 16.09 12.09
CA ARG A 81 -0.09 14.77 11.98
C ARG A 81 -1.01 14.65 10.77
N TYR A 82 -1.80 15.69 10.49
CA TYR A 82 -2.72 15.67 9.35
C TYR A 82 -1.99 15.83 8.03
N ARG A 83 -0.97 16.67 7.97
CA ARG A 83 -0.18 16.86 6.76
C ARG A 83 0.58 15.58 6.38
N THR A 84 1.13 14.87 7.37
CA THR A 84 1.91 13.65 7.11
C THR A 84 1.06 12.39 6.91
N LYS A 85 -0.19 12.34 7.39
CA LYS A 85 -1.03 11.12 7.30
C LYS A 85 -2.26 11.27 6.43
N TYR A 86 -2.72 12.50 6.21
CA TYR A 86 -4.04 12.80 5.66
C TYR A 86 -3.99 13.87 4.55
N HIS A 87 -2.77 14.28 4.14
CA HIS A 87 -2.52 15.20 3.03
C HIS A 87 -3.31 16.52 3.10
N MET A 88 -3.55 16.99 4.32
CA MET A 88 -4.28 18.23 4.61
C MET A 88 -3.58 18.98 5.75
N SER A 89 -3.52 20.31 5.66
CA SER A 89 -2.95 21.15 6.70
C SER A 89 -4.01 22.05 7.33
N MET A 90 -4.09 22.01 8.65
CA MET A 90 -4.94 22.90 9.44
C MET A 90 -4.47 24.34 9.34
N ILE A 91 -3.15 24.54 9.39
CA ILE A 91 -2.54 25.86 9.40
C ILE A 91 -2.66 26.51 8.02
N GLU A 92 -2.40 25.77 6.93
CA GLU A 92 -2.61 26.28 5.57
C GLU A 92 -4.08 26.64 5.35
N ASN A 93 -5.02 25.79 5.80
CA ASN A 93 -6.45 26.09 5.71
C ASN A 93 -6.81 27.38 6.48
N LEU A 94 -6.32 27.54 7.70
CA LEU A 94 -6.57 28.73 8.51
C LEU A 94 -5.94 30.00 7.90
N ASN A 95 -4.72 29.92 7.37
CA ASN A 95 -4.08 31.03 6.67
C ASN A 95 -4.88 31.41 5.42
N CYS A 96 -5.33 30.43 4.63
CA CYS A 96 -6.15 30.69 3.46
C CYS A 96 -7.47 31.39 3.81
N ILE A 97 -8.15 30.94 4.86
CA ILE A 97 -9.39 31.60 5.34
C ILE A 97 -9.11 33.03 5.81
N ASN A 98 -8.00 33.26 6.51
CA ASN A 98 -7.64 34.58 7.01
C ASN A 98 -7.21 35.56 5.89
N GLU A 99 -6.47 35.06 4.90
CA GLU A 99 -5.92 35.88 3.81
C GLU A 99 -6.92 36.12 2.67
N PHE A 100 -7.69 35.09 2.30
CA PHE A 100 -8.54 35.09 1.10
C PHE A 100 -10.03 34.94 1.40
N GLY A 101 -10.41 34.66 2.65
CA GLY A 101 -11.79 34.51 3.08
C GLY A 101 -12.37 33.11 2.87
N MET A 102 -13.54 32.88 3.48
CA MET A 102 -14.21 31.57 3.51
C MET A 102 -14.67 31.10 2.12
N GLU A 103 -15.18 32.00 1.28
CA GLU A 103 -15.73 31.64 -0.03
C GLU A 103 -14.66 31.04 -0.95
N GLU A 104 -13.51 31.71 -1.05
CA GLU A 104 -12.37 31.26 -1.86
C GLU A 104 -11.77 29.96 -1.29
N PHE A 105 -11.60 29.87 0.03
CA PHE A 105 -11.19 28.63 0.68
C PHE A 105 -12.12 27.46 0.34
N LEU A 106 -13.44 27.65 0.45
CA LEU A 106 -14.42 26.60 0.14
C LEU A 106 -14.43 26.21 -1.35
N LYS A 107 -14.06 27.13 -2.25
CA LYS A 107 -13.89 26.84 -3.68
C LYS A 107 -12.65 25.96 -3.90
N GLN A 108 -11.51 26.34 -3.34
CA GLN A 108 -10.28 25.55 -3.43
C GLN A 108 -10.44 24.15 -2.83
N GLU A 109 -11.11 24.04 -1.68
CA GLU A 109 -11.38 22.74 -1.06
C GLU A 109 -12.34 21.89 -1.90
N ARG A 110 -13.35 22.49 -2.57
CA ARG A 110 -14.20 21.75 -3.50
C ARG A 110 -13.38 21.18 -4.64
N ASP A 111 -12.53 21.98 -5.27
CA ASP A 111 -11.75 21.55 -6.43
C ASP A 111 -10.72 20.49 -6.03
N LYS A 112 -10.01 20.70 -4.92
CA LYS A 112 -8.98 19.79 -4.40
C LYS A 112 -9.52 18.41 -4.01
N TRP A 113 -10.70 18.36 -3.39
CA TRP A 113 -11.24 17.12 -2.81
C TRP A 113 -12.38 16.52 -3.63
N ARG A 114 -12.60 16.97 -4.86
CA ARG A 114 -13.64 16.43 -5.75
C ARG A 114 -13.15 15.16 -6.44
N CYS A 115 -13.90 14.09 -6.31
CA CYS A 115 -13.72 12.88 -7.10
C CYS A 115 -13.97 13.19 -8.58
N THR A 116 -13.01 12.83 -9.44
CA THR A 116 -13.09 13.05 -10.89
C THR A 116 -14.13 12.17 -11.57
N GLU A 117 -14.45 11.01 -11.00
CA GLU A 117 -15.40 10.05 -11.56
C GLU A 117 -16.86 10.42 -11.27
N CYS A 118 -17.22 10.66 -10.00
CA CYS A 118 -18.61 10.89 -9.59
C CYS A 118 -18.89 12.28 -9.00
N GLY A 119 -17.86 13.12 -8.86
CA GLY A 119 -18.01 14.46 -8.27
C GLY A 119 -18.20 14.51 -6.76
N ALA A 120 -18.27 13.35 -6.07
CA ALA A 120 -18.40 13.30 -4.62
C ALA A 120 -17.09 13.71 -3.91
N THR A 121 -17.18 14.03 -2.62
CA THR A 121 -16.03 14.46 -1.82
C THR A 121 -15.15 13.28 -1.43
N ILE A 122 -13.85 13.37 -1.71
CA ILE A 122 -12.82 12.41 -1.28
C ILE A 122 -12.60 12.51 0.23
N CYS A 123 -12.48 11.37 0.91
CA CYS A 123 -12.22 11.32 2.34
C CYS A 123 -10.73 11.53 2.64
N CYS A 124 -10.38 12.51 3.50
CA CYS A 124 -8.97 12.83 3.78
C CYS A 124 -8.24 11.75 4.59
N HIS A 125 -8.96 10.86 5.28
CA HIS A 125 -8.29 9.82 6.09
C HIS A 125 -7.87 8.59 5.31
N ASN A 126 -8.57 8.34 4.19
CA ASN A 126 -8.36 7.16 3.37
C ASN A 126 -8.04 7.47 1.90
N GLY A 127 -8.10 8.73 1.46
CA GLY A 127 -7.83 9.11 0.07
C GLY A 127 -8.82 8.53 -0.94
N LEU A 128 -9.89 7.89 -0.47
CA LEU A 128 -10.88 7.25 -1.33
C LEU A 128 -12.09 8.16 -1.53
N CYS A 129 -12.66 8.07 -2.73
CA CYS A 129 -14.07 8.38 -2.90
C CYS A 129 -14.89 7.25 -2.28
N LEU A 130 -15.59 7.51 -1.16
CA LEU A 130 -16.41 6.49 -0.50
C LEU A 130 -17.68 6.11 -1.28
N THR A 131 -17.98 6.80 -2.37
CA THR A 131 -19.04 6.40 -3.32
C THR A 131 -18.49 5.40 -4.34
N CYS A 132 -17.32 5.66 -4.94
CA CYS A 132 -16.74 4.80 -5.98
C CYS A 132 -15.97 3.61 -5.42
N ASN A 133 -15.17 3.82 -4.36
CA ASN A 133 -14.10 2.89 -3.97
C ASN A 133 -14.29 2.34 -2.54
N ILE A 134 -15.53 2.30 -2.05
CA ILE A 134 -15.83 1.79 -0.71
C ILE A 134 -15.38 0.34 -0.50
N ASP A 135 -15.40 -0.48 -1.55
CA ASP A 135 -15.01 -1.88 -1.47
C ASP A 135 -13.52 -2.02 -1.10
N THR A 136 -12.65 -1.07 -1.48
CA THR A 136 -11.25 -1.02 -1.01
C THR A 136 -11.16 -1.02 0.51
N LEU A 137 -12.05 -0.27 1.17
CA LEU A 137 -12.08 -0.19 2.63
C LEU A 137 -12.77 -1.39 3.28
N VAL A 138 -13.69 -2.05 2.57
CA VAL A 138 -14.31 -3.32 3.01
C VAL A 138 -13.25 -4.42 3.07
N HIS A 139 -12.44 -4.56 2.00
CA HIS A 139 -11.38 -5.55 1.93
C HIS A 139 -10.19 -5.22 2.84
N ASN A 140 -9.86 -3.93 2.99
CA ASN A 140 -8.80 -3.47 3.89
C ASN A 140 -9.28 -2.29 4.76
N ASN A 141 -9.82 -2.62 5.93
CA ASN A 141 -10.34 -1.63 6.87
C ASN A 141 -9.28 -0.68 7.48
N LYS A 142 -7.99 -0.90 7.19
CA LYS A 142 -6.86 -0.04 7.60
C LYS A 142 -6.32 0.84 6.47
N TYR A 143 -6.90 0.79 5.26
CA TYR A 143 -6.46 1.59 4.12
C TYR A 143 -6.47 3.11 4.43
N ARG A 144 -5.47 3.85 3.91
CA ARG A 144 -5.25 5.28 4.23
C ARG A 144 -4.94 6.19 3.05
N TRP A 145 -3.91 5.93 2.27
CA TRP A 145 -3.61 6.69 1.06
C TRP A 145 -2.70 5.78 0.25
N GLU A 146 -2.77 5.85 -1.08
CA GLU A 146 -1.92 5.01 -1.94
C GLU A 146 -0.43 5.19 -1.60
N THR A 147 -0.04 6.40 -1.22
CA THR A 147 1.31 6.79 -0.77
C THR A 147 1.71 6.25 0.60
N ASP A 148 0.77 6.05 1.53
CA ASP A 148 1.04 5.46 2.85
C ASP A 148 1.30 3.94 2.76
N ASN A 149 0.95 3.33 1.63
CA ASN A 149 1.27 1.95 1.28
C ASN A 149 2.40 1.84 0.23
N LYS A 150 3.06 2.95 -0.16
CA LYS A 150 4.23 2.89 -1.05
C LYS A 150 5.42 2.25 -0.33
N LYS A 151 5.63 0.95 -0.59
CA LYS A 151 6.98 0.49 -0.95
C LYS A 151 7.39 1.22 -2.24
N PRO A 152 8.69 1.51 -2.42
CA PRO A 152 9.18 2.37 -3.51
C PRO A 152 8.67 1.90 -4.87
N GLU A 153 8.40 2.90 -5.70
CA GLU A 153 7.70 2.86 -6.97
C GLU A 153 8.32 1.89 -7.98
N THR A 154 7.49 0.99 -8.49
CA THR A 154 7.43 0.65 -9.92
C THR A 154 5.95 0.38 -10.24
N GLU A 155 5.41 1.15 -11.18
CA GLU A 155 4.08 0.95 -11.75
C GLU A 155 4.04 -0.43 -12.44
N VAL A 156 3.14 -1.31 -12.00
CA VAL A 156 2.10 -1.91 -12.83
C VAL A 156 0.91 -2.16 -11.89
N THR A 157 -0.25 -1.64 -12.26
CA THR A 157 -1.54 -1.85 -11.61
C THR A 157 -1.88 -3.34 -11.60
N GLY A 158 -1.48 -4.04 -10.54
CA GLY A 158 -1.89 -5.40 -10.26
C GLY A 158 -2.56 -5.46 -8.90
N SER A 159 -3.75 -6.08 -8.82
CA SER A 159 -4.42 -6.28 -7.55
C SER A 159 -3.47 -6.94 -6.54
N THR A 160 -3.50 -6.51 -5.28
CA THR A 160 -2.75 -7.16 -4.18
C THR A 160 -3.34 -8.52 -3.78
N GLU A 161 -4.13 -9.14 -4.64
CA GLU A 161 -4.66 -10.47 -4.45
C GLU A 161 -3.89 -11.47 -5.31
N GLN A 162 -3.26 -12.43 -4.64
CA GLN A 162 -2.69 -13.59 -5.28
C GLN A 162 -3.81 -14.45 -5.87
N LEU A 163 -3.70 -14.77 -7.16
CA LEU A 163 -4.64 -15.58 -7.91
C LEU A 163 -4.30 -17.08 -7.76
N LEU A 164 -5.03 -17.92 -8.50
CA LEU A 164 -4.88 -19.39 -8.49
C LEU A 164 -5.13 -19.99 -7.09
N ARG A 165 -6.25 -19.59 -6.47
CA ARG A 165 -6.67 -20.01 -5.13
C ARG A 165 -7.57 -21.26 -5.12
N ASN A 166 -8.17 -21.61 -6.26
CA ASN A 166 -9.05 -22.77 -6.35
C ASN A 166 -8.21 -24.07 -6.51
N PRO A 167 -8.26 -25.03 -5.57
CA PRO A 167 -7.52 -26.28 -5.66
C PRO A 167 -7.92 -27.15 -6.85
N ASP A 168 -9.12 -27.00 -7.37
CA ASP A 168 -9.65 -27.83 -8.47
C ASP A 168 -9.23 -27.32 -9.86
N ILE A 169 -8.70 -26.10 -9.93
CA ILE A 169 -8.26 -25.46 -11.18
C ILE A 169 -6.73 -25.47 -11.21
N LYS A 170 -6.15 -26.39 -11.98
CA LYS A 170 -4.69 -26.46 -12.16
C LYS A 170 -4.16 -25.24 -12.94
N PRO A 171 -2.94 -24.75 -12.64
CA PRO A 171 -2.29 -23.66 -13.39
C PRO A 171 -1.86 -24.07 -14.81
N SER A 172 -2.80 -24.17 -15.74
CA SER A 172 -2.49 -24.35 -17.16
C SER A 172 -2.00 -23.05 -17.80
N GLY A 173 -1.40 -23.14 -18.99
CA GLY A 173 -0.97 -21.97 -19.76
C GLY A 173 -2.08 -20.92 -19.93
N ASP A 174 -3.28 -21.34 -20.33
CA ASP A 174 -4.43 -20.42 -20.52
C ASP A 174 -4.93 -19.80 -19.22
N VAL A 175 -4.94 -20.57 -18.13
CA VAL A 175 -5.35 -20.08 -16.80
C VAL A 175 -4.37 -19.02 -16.31
N ILE A 176 -3.07 -19.25 -16.48
CA ILE A 176 -2.01 -18.30 -16.12
C ILE A 176 -2.06 -17.07 -17.03
N ALA A 177 -2.21 -17.25 -18.35
CA ALA A 177 -2.29 -16.16 -19.31
C ALA A 177 -3.46 -15.23 -19.02
N LYS A 178 -4.64 -15.78 -18.72
CA LYS A 178 -5.81 -14.99 -18.33
C LYS A 178 -5.57 -14.20 -17.04
N ALA A 179 -4.89 -14.79 -16.07
CA ALA A 179 -4.59 -14.15 -14.79
C ALA A 179 -3.55 -13.01 -14.93
N LEU A 180 -2.59 -13.17 -15.84
CA LEU A 180 -1.50 -12.21 -16.04
C LEU A 180 -1.84 -11.10 -17.04
N GLY A 181 -2.79 -11.31 -17.95
CA GLY A 181 -3.10 -10.33 -18.99
C GLY A 181 -1.85 -9.98 -19.81
N GLU A 182 -1.51 -8.69 -19.90
CA GLU A 182 -0.37 -8.19 -20.66
C GLU A 182 0.98 -8.75 -20.17
N ALA A 183 1.11 -9.00 -18.86
CA ALA A 183 2.31 -9.57 -18.25
C ALA A 183 2.56 -11.04 -18.63
N ASN A 184 1.62 -11.71 -19.33
CA ASN A 184 1.83 -13.07 -19.80
C ASN A 184 3.00 -13.16 -20.79
N SER A 185 3.24 -12.10 -21.57
CA SER A 185 4.38 -12.04 -22.50
C SER A 185 5.73 -12.15 -21.77
N ALA A 186 5.88 -11.45 -20.65
CA ALA A 186 7.04 -11.55 -19.76
C ALA A 186 7.10 -12.93 -19.11
N TYR A 187 5.98 -13.48 -18.65
CA TYR A 187 5.94 -14.81 -18.04
C TYR A 187 6.42 -15.91 -18.99
N VAL A 188 5.97 -15.93 -20.24
CA VAL A 188 6.43 -16.91 -21.24
C VAL A 188 7.93 -16.80 -21.45
N LYS A 189 8.46 -15.59 -21.68
CA LYS A 189 9.92 -15.35 -21.78
C LYS A 189 10.67 -15.85 -20.55
N PHE A 190 10.14 -15.60 -19.35
CA PHE A 190 10.73 -16.07 -18.11
C PHE A 190 10.79 -17.59 -18.04
N ILE A 191 9.70 -18.29 -18.37
CA ILE A 191 9.63 -19.75 -18.36
C ILE A 191 10.57 -20.36 -19.41
N ASP A 192 10.65 -19.79 -20.61
CA ASP A 192 11.54 -20.26 -21.67
C ASP A 192 13.01 -20.16 -21.24
N GLU A 193 13.40 -19.03 -20.64
CA GLU A 193 14.76 -18.79 -20.17
C GLU A 193 15.16 -19.71 -19.01
N LEU A 194 14.23 -20.21 -18.18
CA LEU A 194 14.55 -21.17 -17.11
C LEU A 194 15.26 -22.42 -17.62
N SER A 195 14.99 -22.84 -18.86
CA SER A 195 15.64 -24.00 -19.48
C SER A 195 17.15 -23.79 -19.65
N ASN A 196 17.58 -22.57 -20.01
CA ASN A 196 18.99 -22.20 -20.12
C ASN A 196 19.72 -22.24 -18.78
N HIS A 197 18.97 -22.08 -17.69
CA HIS A 197 19.48 -22.18 -16.32
C HIS A 197 19.30 -23.58 -15.71
N ASN A 198 18.80 -24.57 -16.46
CA ASN A 198 18.48 -25.91 -15.99
C ASN A 198 17.50 -25.92 -14.80
N ILE A 199 16.52 -25.01 -14.79
CA ILE A 199 15.51 -24.90 -13.75
C ILE A 199 14.17 -25.37 -14.30
N GLU A 200 13.49 -26.23 -13.55
CA GLU A 200 12.17 -26.75 -13.90
C GLU A 200 11.11 -26.18 -12.94
N PRO A 201 10.12 -25.40 -13.43
CA PRO A 201 9.03 -24.92 -12.59
C PRO A 201 7.99 -26.02 -12.35
N VAL A 202 7.71 -26.34 -11.08
CA VAL A 202 6.73 -27.35 -10.69
C VAL A 202 5.64 -26.75 -9.81
N TRP A 203 4.38 -26.86 -10.24
CA TRP A 203 3.21 -26.34 -9.55
C TRP A 203 2.64 -27.33 -8.52
N HIS A 204 2.37 -26.82 -7.31
CA HIS A 204 1.66 -27.56 -6.26
C HIS A 204 0.63 -26.66 -5.57
N TYR A 205 -0.45 -27.25 -5.10
CA TYR A 205 -1.40 -26.57 -4.22
C TYR A 205 -0.96 -26.69 -2.76
N TYR A 206 -0.87 -25.56 -2.08
CA TYR A 206 -0.43 -25.45 -0.69
C TYR A 206 -1.64 -25.17 0.20
N ASN A 207 -1.94 -26.11 1.11
CA ASN A 207 -3.12 -26.03 1.98
C ASN A 207 -3.02 -24.96 3.08
N ASP A 208 -1.80 -24.67 3.54
CA ASP A 208 -1.51 -23.62 4.52
C ASP A 208 -1.77 -22.22 3.95
N GLY A 209 -1.35 -21.99 2.71
CA GLY A 209 -1.58 -20.74 1.98
C GLY A 209 -2.89 -20.69 1.19
N LYS A 210 -3.60 -21.82 1.06
CA LYS A 210 -4.75 -22.01 0.16
C LYS A 210 -4.51 -21.41 -1.24
N ALA A 211 -3.40 -21.82 -1.86
CA ALA A 211 -3.00 -21.30 -3.16
C ALA A 211 -2.11 -22.28 -3.93
N TRP A 212 -2.20 -22.21 -5.26
CA TRP A 212 -1.18 -22.78 -6.14
C TRP A 212 0.10 -21.93 -6.11
N LEU A 213 1.24 -22.60 -5.96
CA LEU A 213 2.57 -22.02 -6.07
C LEU A 213 3.46 -22.91 -6.91
N ALA A 214 4.32 -22.30 -7.72
CA ALA A 214 5.38 -23.00 -8.43
C ALA A 214 6.70 -22.93 -7.65
N LYS A 215 7.46 -24.03 -7.69
CA LYS A 215 8.87 -24.06 -7.26
C LYS A 215 9.75 -24.15 -8.50
N GLY A 216 10.71 -23.25 -8.65
CA GLY A 216 11.81 -23.45 -9.59
C GLY A 216 12.78 -24.46 -9.01
N LEU A 217 12.81 -25.68 -9.56
CA LEU A 217 13.65 -26.78 -9.09
C LEU A 217 14.91 -26.91 -9.93
N TYR A 218 16.06 -26.89 -9.28
CA TYR A 218 17.34 -27.27 -9.88
C TYR A 218 17.73 -28.68 -9.42
N LYS A 219 17.93 -29.58 -10.38
CA LYS A 219 18.32 -30.97 -10.14
C LYS A 219 19.80 -31.13 -10.48
N ARG A 220 20.58 -31.69 -9.56
CA ARG A 220 22.00 -32.01 -9.78
C ARG A 220 22.34 -33.40 -9.27
N THR A 221 23.33 -34.04 -9.88
CA THR A 221 23.88 -35.31 -9.40
C THR A 221 25.02 -35.04 -8.43
N GLY A 222 24.92 -35.58 -7.22
CA GLY A 222 25.99 -35.49 -6.23
C GLY A 222 27.19 -36.36 -6.60
N VAL A 223 28.32 -36.11 -5.95
CA VAL A 223 29.60 -36.85 -6.17
C VAL A 223 29.44 -38.37 -6.00
N ARG A 224 28.47 -38.81 -5.19
CA ARG A 224 28.16 -40.24 -4.94
C ARG A 224 26.99 -40.75 -5.81
N GLY A 225 26.64 -40.08 -6.90
CA GLY A 225 25.56 -40.48 -7.81
C GLY A 225 24.14 -40.16 -7.34
N GLY A 226 23.94 -39.72 -6.10
CA GLY A 226 22.61 -39.35 -5.59
C GLY A 226 22.05 -38.08 -6.23
N LYS A 227 20.80 -38.12 -6.69
CA LYS A 227 20.09 -36.94 -7.20
C LYS A 227 19.75 -36.00 -6.04
N LYS A 228 20.13 -34.72 -6.18
CA LYS A 228 19.77 -33.65 -5.25
C LYS A 228 18.89 -32.66 -5.97
N GLU A 229 17.82 -32.26 -5.30
CA GLU A 229 16.93 -31.21 -5.77
C GLU A 229 17.07 -30.00 -4.85
N THR A 230 17.06 -28.82 -5.43
CA THR A 230 17.12 -27.56 -4.69
C THR A 230 16.05 -26.63 -5.22
N THR A 231 15.22 -26.13 -4.32
CA THR A 231 14.30 -25.04 -4.66
C THR A 231 15.10 -23.76 -4.78
N VAL A 232 15.15 -23.22 -6.00
CA VAL A 232 15.86 -21.99 -6.36
C VAL A 232 15.01 -20.78 -6.03
N PHE A 233 13.75 -20.80 -6.44
CA PHE A 233 12.78 -19.75 -6.13
C PHE A 233 11.37 -20.33 -5.97
N TRP A 234 10.50 -19.50 -5.42
CA TRP A 234 9.05 -19.69 -5.43
C TRP A 234 8.41 -18.71 -6.41
N LEU A 235 7.37 -19.17 -7.11
CA LEU A 235 6.61 -18.38 -8.06
C LEU A 235 5.13 -18.39 -7.70
N SER A 236 4.49 -17.22 -7.76
CA SER A 236 3.04 -17.06 -7.57
C SER A 236 2.48 -16.10 -8.62
N VAL A 237 1.23 -16.31 -9.02
CA VAL A 237 0.54 -15.46 -10.01
C VAL A 237 -0.38 -14.49 -9.29
N TRP A 238 -0.36 -13.24 -9.73
CA TRP A 238 -1.17 -12.13 -9.23
C TRP A 238 -1.84 -11.48 -10.43
N ASN A 239 -2.86 -10.66 -10.19
CA ASN A 239 -3.52 -9.96 -11.29
C ASN A 239 -2.53 -9.02 -11.97
N GLY A 240 -2.19 -9.26 -13.24
CA GLY A 240 -1.30 -8.38 -14.01
C GLY A 240 0.20 -8.53 -13.77
N PHE A 241 0.66 -9.47 -12.93
CA PHE A 241 2.09 -9.74 -12.71
C PHE A 241 2.31 -11.10 -12.02
N PHE A 242 3.54 -11.62 -12.05
CA PHE A 242 3.92 -12.80 -11.27
C PHE A 242 5.04 -12.46 -10.28
N LYS A 243 4.99 -13.07 -9.11
CA LYS A 243 6.00 -12.88 -8.05
C LYS A 243 7.01 -13.99 -8.10
N VAL A 244 8.30 -13.64 -8.14
CA VAL A 244 9.42 -14.58 -7.95
C VAL A 244 10.10 -14.25 -6.62
N THR A 245 10.18 -15.23 -5.72
CA THR A 245 10.76 -15.07 -4.38
C THR A 245 11.95 -15.98 -4.18
N PHE A 246 13.09 -15.40 -3.80
CA PHE A 246 14.29 -16.12 -3.37
C PHE A 246 14.42 -16.06 -1.86
N TYR A 247 14.59 -17.22 -1.21
CA TYR A 247 14.99 -17.29 0.19
C TYR A 247 16.49 -17.52 0.27
N ILE A 248 17.24 -16.46 0.59
CA ILE A 248 18.70 -16.48 0.65
C ILE A 248 19.14 -16.65 2.11
N PRO A 249 20.08 -17.58 2.42
CA PRO A 249 20.62 -17.70 3.76
C PRO A 249 21.24 -16.38 4.24
N SER A 250 20.95 -15.93 5.46
CA SER A 250 21.46 -14.67 6.01
C SER A 250 22.99 -14.58 5.95
N LYS A 251 23.69 -15.71 6.11
CA LYS A 251 25.16 -15.80 6.03
C LYS A 251 25.73 -15.49 4.64
N ALA A 252 24.94 -15.64 3.58
CA ALA A 252 25.35 -15.43 2.20
C ALA A 252 25.10 -13.99 1.72
N ARG A 253 24.75 -13.06 2.63
CA ARG A 253 24.42 -11.66 2.30
C ARG A 253 25.59 -10.93 1.63
N ALA A 254 26.80 -11.08 2.18
CA ALA A 254 27.98 -10.44 1.60
C ALA A 254 28.26 -10.97 0.18
N ASP A 255 28.17 -12.28 0.00
CA ASP A 255 28.40 -12.93 -1.29
C ASP A 255 27.41 -12.45 -2.35
N VAL A 256 26.11 -12.38 -2.03
CA VAL A 256 25.10 -11.89 -2.98
C VAL A 256 25.25 -10.40 -3.29
N LEU A 257 25.71 -9.57 -2.34
CA LEU A 257 26.00 -8.15 -2.57
C LEU A 257 27.20 -7.92 -3.48
N SER A 258 28.12 -8.89 -3.57
CA SER A 258 29.28 -8.81 -4.47
C SER A 258 28.94 -9.11 -5.93
N LEU A 259 27.75 -9.64 -6.21
CA LEU A 259 27.29 -9.83 -7.59
C LEU A 259 27.14 -8.48 -8.32
N PRO A 260 27.36 -8.43 -9.64
CA PRO A 260 27.18 -7.22 -10.45
C PRO A 260 25.68 -6.93 -10.70
N LEU A 261 24.94 -6.69 -9.61
CA LEU A 261 23.54 -6.29 -9.58
C LEU A 261 23.41 -4.76 -9.59
N ASP A 262 22.27 -4.27 -10.06
CA ASP A 262 21.90 -2.85 -10.03
C ASP A 262 21.79 -2.33 -8.58
N ASN A 263 21.85 -1.00 -8.43
CA ASN A 263 21.80 -0.37 -7.11
C ASN A 263 20.47 -0.64 -6.39
N GLU A 264 19.39 -0.76 -7.14
CA GLU A 264 18.05 -1.03 -6.60
C GLU A 264 17.98 -2.42 -5.94
N VAL A 265 18.44 -3.47 -6.62
CA VAL A 265 18.45 -4.83 -6.05
C VAL A 265 19.45 -4.92 -4.89
N LYS A 266 20.59 -4.21 -4.96
CA LYS A 266 21.51 -4.11 -3.82
C LYS A 266 20.86 -3.48 -2.59
N LEU A 267 20.05 -2.44 -2.78
CA LEU A 267 19.26 -1.83 -1.71
C LEU A 267 18.19 -2.81 -1.18
N MET A 268 17.52 -3.58 -2.05
CA MET A 268 16.58 -4.63 -1.62
C MET A 268 17.28 -5.66 -0.72
N ILE A 269 18.49 -6.10 -1.08
CA ILE A 269 19.28 -7.03 -0.27
C ILE A 269 19.66 -6.43 1.07
N ALA A 270 20.16 -5.19 1.09
CA ALA A 270 20.57 -4.50 2.30
C ALA A 270 19.39 -4.34 3.28
N ASN A 271 18.23 -3.93 2.77
CA ASN A 271 17.04 -3.62 3.56
C ASN A 271 16.20 -4.84 3.93
N SER A 272 16.36 -5.98 3.24
CA SER A 272 15.60 -7.18 3.55
C SER A 272 15.95 -7.68 4.96
N GLY A 273 14.97 -7.87 5.82
CA GLY A 273 15.17 -8.43 7.16
C GLY A 273 15.26 -9.96 7.16
N GLN A 274 15.88 -10.52 8.20
CA GLN A 274 15.81 -11.96 8.47
C GLN A 274 14.39 -12.36 8.88
N MET A 275 13.92 -13.52 8.42
CA MET A 275 12.59 -14.05 8.72
C MET A 275 12.52 -14.69 10.11
N GLY A 276 12.28 -13.87 11.14
CA GLY A 276 12.11 -14.35 12.51
C GLY A 276 13.30 -15.23 12.96
N LYS A 277 13.01 -16.48 13.35
CA LYS A 277 14.03 -17.47 13.76
C LYS A 277 14.72 -18.16 12.57
N LEU A 278 14.18 -18.07 11.36
CA LEU A 278 14.78 -18.69 10.17
C LEU A 278 15.97 -17.84 9.72
N LYS A 279 17.13 -18.46 9.51
CA LYS A 279 18.37 -17.79 9.06
C LYS A 279 18.35 -17.50 7.55
N TYR A 280 17.25 -16.93 7.06
CA TYR A 280 17.04 -16.56 5.67
C TYR A 280 16.41 -15.17 5.58
N PHE A 281 16.67 -14.46 4.48
CA PHE A 281 15.96 -13.25 4.11
C PHE A 281 15.32 -13.41 2.72
N PRO A 282 14.11 -12.88 2.50
CA PRO A 282 13.41 -13.01 1.23
C PRO A 282 13.77 -11.86 0.28
N LEU A 283 14.12 -12.18 -0.96
CA LEU A 283 14.08 -11.20 -2.06
C LEU A 283 12.87 -11.50 -2.92
N VAL A 284 12.00 -10.51 -3.07
CA VAL A 284 10.72 -10.64 -3.78
C VAL A 284 10.73 -9.71 -4.98
N PHE A 285 10.50 -10.27 -6.15
CA PHE A 285 10.39 -9.56 -7.42
C PHE A 285 8.98 -9.68 -7.95
N ASP A 286 8.36 -8.53 -8.24
CA ASP A 286 7.07 -8.44 -8.91
C ASP A 286 7.37 -8.19 -10.38
N LEU A 287 7.05 -9.17 -11.23
CA LEU A 287 7.47 -9.17 -12.64
C LEU A 287 6.25 -9.02 -13.54
N CYS A 288 6.23 -7.90 -14.25
CA CYS A 288 5.28 -7.57 -15.32
C CYS A 288 5.97 -7.42 -16.69
N SER A 289 7.28 -7.17 -16.70
CA SER A 289 8.16 -7.02 -17.86
C SER A 289 9.49 -7.78 -17.67
N ASP A 290 10.38 -7.73 -18.67
CA ASP A 290 11.70 -8.39 -18.65
C ASP A 290 12.84 -7.52 -18.07
N GLU A 291 12.54 -6.29 -17.62
CA GLU A 291 13.53 -5.33 -17.10
C GLU A 291 14.41 -5.89 -15.97
N LYS A 292 13.83 -6.72 -15.09
CA LYS A 292 14.51 -7.31 -13.94
C LYS A 292 15.05 -8.71 -14.17
N PHE A 293 14.89 -9.29 -15.36
CA PHE A 293 15.25 -10.69 -15.63
C PHE A 293 16.72 -10.98 -15.41
N LYS A 294 17.61 -10.08 -15.86
CA LYS A 294 19.05 -10.22 -15.65
C LYS A 294 19.40 -10.42 -14.16
N ALA A 295 18.83 -9.59 -13.28
CA ALA A 295 19.05 -9.70 -11.85
C ALA A 295 18.44 -10.99 -11.27
N VAL A 296 17.22 -11.34 -11.68
CA VAL A 296 16.50 -12.54 -11.24
C VAL A 296 17.28 -13.82 -11.60
N PHE A 297 17.77 -13.94 -12.83
CA PHE A 297 18.52 -15.12 -13.27
C PHE A 297 19.91 -15.21 -12.64
N MET A 298 20.59 -14.07 -12.43
CA MET A 298 21.83 -14.04 -11.64
C MET A 298 21.61 -14.53 -10.20
N LEU A 299 20.51 -14.15 -9.57
CA LEU A 299 20.14 -14.63 -8.23
C LEU A 299 19.76 -16.11 -8.24
N ALA A 300 19.12 -16.59 -9.31
CA ALA A 300 18.82 -18.01 -9.49
C ALA A 300 20.10 -18.85 -9.57
N ASP A 301 21.07 -18.44 -10.37
CA ASP A 301 22.37 -19.11 -10.48
C ASP A 301 23.18 -19.03 -9.19
N PHE A 302 23.17 -17.89 -8.51
CA PHE A 302 23.75 -17.77 -7.18
C PHE A 302 23.09 -18.74 -6.19
N ARG A 303 21.76 -18.87 -6.19
CA ARG A 303 21.05 -19.77 -5.28
C ARG A 303 21.37 -21.24 -5.56
N LYS A 304 21.63 -21.62 -6.82
CA LYS A 304 22.11 -22.96 -7.23
C LYS A 304 23.52 -23.27 -6.72
N SER A 305 24.38 -22.25 -6.58
CA SER A 305 25.77 -22.41 -6.13
C SER A 305 25.89 -22.59 -4.61
N ILE A 306 24.96 -22.01 -3.84
CA ILE A 306 24.91 -22.14 -2.38
C ILE A 306 24.61 -23.60 -1.99
N LYS A 307 25.49 -24.19 -1.18
CA LYS A 307 25.37 -25.55 -0.63
C LYS A 307 24.53 -25.59 0.65
#